data_AF-A0A7L4TND4-F1
#
_entry.id   AF-A0A7L4TND4-F1
#
_cell.length_a   1.000
_cell.length_b   1.000
_cell.length_c   1.000
_cell.angle_alpha   90.00
_cell.angle_beta   90.00
_cell.angle_gamma   90.00
#
_symmetry.space_group_name_H-M   'P 1'
#
loop_
_entity.id
_entity.type
_entity.pdbx_description
1 polymer ?
#
loop_
_entity_poly.entity_id
_entity_poly.type
_entity_poly.pdbx_seq_one_letter_code
_entity_poly.pdbx_strand_id
1 'polypeptide(L)'
;EPVLEDLQSEGATFFKRDTEVFFNGETARRYPHLFYPGTLLTYSTVSEAELLKDQYTERAATFRNGAPVELSTYLIEYAHPEYDIEGLRNASENISDDIEYYYTQLPEDIPDRVRELAVELTEDQTNQYDRAKAIEQYFQ
;
A
#
# COMPACT_ATOMS: atom_id res chain seq x y z
N GLU A 1 -4.65 -17.08 -1.23
CA GLU A 1 -4.77 -15.99 -0.24
C GLU A 1 -3.40 -15.82 0.37
N PRO A 2 -2.83 -14.61 0.45
CA PRO A 2 -1.56 -14.43 1.14
C PRO A 2 -1.75 -14.78 2.61
N VAL A 3 -0.90 -15.68 3.10
CA VAL A 3 -0.84 -16.01 4.52
C VAL A 3 -0.07 -14.88 5.20
N LEU A 4 -0.40 -14.56 6.46
CA LEU A 4 0.34 -13.53 7.23
C LEU A 4 1.86 -13.76 7.23
N GLU A 5 2.28 -15.03 7.12
CA GLU A 5 3.67 -15.46 7.00
C GLU A 5 4.33 -14.99 5.70
N ASP A 6 3.59 -14.93 4.59
CA ASP A 6 4.09 -14.48 3.29
C ASP A 6 4.37 -12.97 3.25
N LEU A 7 3.83 -12.21 4.22
CA LEU A 7 4.01 -10.76 4.30
C LEU A 7 5.24 -10.36 5.11
N GLN A 8 5.86 -11.28 5.87
CA GLN A 8 6.99 -10.94 6.73
C GLN A 8 8.22 -10.60 5.88
N SER A 9 8.93 -9.53 6.26
CA SER A 9 10.10 -9.04 5.53
C SER A 9 11.19 -8.56 6.49
N GLU A 10 12.38 -8.32 5.94
CA GLU A 10 13.53 -7.84 6.73
C GLU A 10 13.27 -6.50 7.42
N GLY A 11 12.46 -5.62 6.83
CA GLY A 11 12.18 -4.27 7.35
C GLY A 11 10.76 -4.05 7.91
N ALA A 12 9.89 -5.05 7.84
CA ALA A 12 8.52 -4.94 8.32
C ALA A 12 8.00 -6.26 8.87
N THR A 13 7.46 -6.21 10.09
CA THR A 13 6.73 -7.31 10.73
C THR A 13 5.24 -7.02 10.65
N PHE A 14 4.45 -8.00 10.23
CA PHE A 14 3.01 -7.83 10.07
C PHE A 14 2.23 -8.56 11.15
N PHE A 15 1.27 -7.86 11.74
CA PHE A 15 0.38 -8.39 12.77
C PHE A 15 -1.06 -8.43 12.28
N LYS A 16 -1.72 -9.58 12.42
CA LYS A 16 -3.16 -9.66 12.19
C LYS A 16 -3.91 -8.77 13.19
N ARG A 17 -4.81 -7.94 12.67
CA ARG A 17 -5.72 -7.07 13.40
C ARG A 17 -7.10 -7.15 12.77
N ASP A 18 -8.12 -6.93 13.59
CA ASP A 18 -9.50 -6.82 13.13
C ASP A 18 -10.01 -5.41 13.43
N THR A 19 -10.87 -4.88 12.56
CA THR A 19 -11.49 -3.58 12.78
C THR A 19 -12.90 -3.55 12.22
N GLU A 20 -13.75 -2.72 12.83
CA GLU A 20 -15.06 -2.36 12.31
C GLU A 20 -14.96 -0.97 11.71
N VAL A 21 -15.37 -0.84 10.45
CA VAL A 21 -15.46 0.45 9.77
C VAL A 21 -16.92 0.84 9.69
N PHE A 22 -17.24 2.04 10.17
CA PHE A 22 -18.58 2.63 10.09
C PHE A 22 -18.52 3.98 9.39
N PHE A 23 -19.35 4.15 8.36
CA PHE A 23 -19.51 5.42 7.66
C PHE A 23 -20.62 6.23 8.30
N ASN A 24 -20.24 7.32 8.99
CA ASN A 24 -21.21 8.26 9.53
C ASN A 24 -21.73 9.17 8.39
N GLY A 25 -23.03 9.11 8.12
CA GLY A 25 -23.61 9.64 6.89
C GLY A 25 -23.87 11.15 6.91
N GLU A 26 -23.23 11.89 5.99
CA GLU A 26 -23.72 13.16 5.41
C GLU A 26 -23.19 13.43 3.97
N THR A 27 -22.50 12.48 3.33
CA THR A 27 -21.96 12.71 1.98
C THR A 27 -22.69 11.88 0.92
N ALA A 28 -23.12 12.54 -0.16
CA ALA A 28 -23.73 11.90 -1.34
C ALA A 28 -22.76 11.02 -2.15
N ARG A 29 -21.54 10.80 -1.66
CA ARG A 29 -20.51 10.03 -2.36
C ARG A 29 -20.63 8.56 -2.02
N ARG A 30 -20.69 7.77 -3.09
CA ARG A 30 -20.84 6.32 -3.08
C ARG A 30 -19.48 5.67 -3.25
N TYR A 31 -19.09 4.81 -2.31
CA TYR A 31 -17.82 4.08 -2.37
C TYR A 31 -18.09 2.56 -2.40
N PRO A 32 -18.24 1.96 -3.59
CA PRO A 32 -18.40 0.51 -3.72
C PRO A 32 -17.05 -0.21 -3.61
N HIS A 33 -16.32 0.06 -2.54
CA HIS A 33 -15.07 -0.59 -2.17
C HIS A 33 -14.84 -0.47 -0.66
N LEU A 34 -14.01 -1.36 -0.13
CA LEU A 34 -13.60 -1.33 1.27
C LEU A 34 -12.50 -0.28 1.51
N PHE A 35 -12.56 0.34 2.68
CA PHE A 35 -11.45 1.09 3.29
C PHE A 35 -10.83 0.23 4.39
N TYR A 36 -9.50 0.12 4.36
CA TYR A 36 -8.72 -0.63 5.33
C TYR A 36 -7.27 -0.06 5.39
N PRO A 37 -6.61 -0.10 6.55
CA PRO A 37 -5.36 0.64 6.79
C PRO A 37 -4.07 -0.10 6.41
N GLY A 38 -4.12 -1.41 6.12
CA GLY A 38 -2.95 -2.24 5.83
C GLY A 38 -3.22 -3.22 4.69
N THR A 39 -2.66 -4.42 4.76
CA THR A 39 -2.95 -5.47 3.75
C THR A 39 -4.20 -6.22 4.15
N LEU A 40 -5.23 -6.22 3.30
CA LEU A 40 -6.46 -6.96 3.56
C LEU A 40 -6.16 -8.46 3.71
N LEU A 41 -6.72 -9.13 4.72
CA LEU A 41 -6.62 -10.58 4.88
C LEU A 41 -7.94 -11.29 4.51
N THR A 42 -9.05 -10.55 4.50
CA THR A 42 -10.37 -11.05 4.07
C THR A 42 -10.55 -10.89 2.56
N TYR A 43 -10.54 -11.97 1.77
CA TYR A 43 -10.48 -11.88 0.30
C TYR A 43 -11.76 -12.25 -0.45
N SER A 44 -12.63 -13.09 0.12
CA SER A 44 -13.78 -13.63 -0.62
C SER A 44 -15.03 -12.80 -0.43
N THR A 45 -15.47 -12.61 0.82
CA THR A 45 -16.71 -11.90 1.13
C THR A 45 -16.64 -11.10 2.42
N VAL A 46 -17.28 -9.94 2.45
CA VAL A 46 -17.51 -9.11 3.65
C VAL A 46 -18.95 -8.63 3.64
N SER A 47 -19.70 -8.82 4.73
CA SER A 47 -21.11 -8.40 4.83
C SER A 47 -21.98 -8.84 3.63
N GLU A 48 -21.83 -10.11 3.20
CA GLU A 48 -22.51 -10.69 2.04
C GLU A 48 -22.19 -10.01 0.69
N ALA A 49 -21.14 -9.19 0.63
CA ALA A 49 -20.61 -8.64 -0.60
C ALA A 49 -19.36 -9.43 -1.02
N GLU A 50 -19.30 -9.81 -2.29
CA GLU A 50 -18.12 -10.36 -2.95
C GLU A 50 -17.05 -9.28 -3.12
N LEU A 51 -15.78 -9.66 -2.99
CA LEU A 51 -14.65 -8.76 -3.13
C LEU A 51 -13.87 -9.04 -4.42
N LEU A 52 -13.56 -7.97 -5.16
CA LEU A 52 -12.59 -8.00 -6.25
C LEU A 52 -11.45 -7.04 -5.90
N LYS A 53 -10.31 -7.61 -5.54
CA LYS A 53 -9.11 -6.87 -5.15
C LYS A 53 -8.23 -6.62 -6.37
N ASP A 54 -7.89 -5.35 -6.59
CA ASP A 54 -6.91 -4.95 -7.59
C ASP A 54 -5.49 -5.22 -7.08
N GLN A 55 -4.67 -5.91 -7.87
CA GLN A 55 -3.34 -6.37 -7.43
C GLN A 55 -2.27 -5.27 -7.38
N TYR A 56 -2.51 -4.11 -7.99
CA TYR A 56 -1.53 -3.01 -8.06
C TYR A 56 -1.91 -1.87 -7.11
N THR A 57 -3.20 -1.54 -7.08
CA THR A 57 -3.73 -0.47 -6.22
C THR A 57 -4.21 -0.98 -4.86
N GLU A 58 -4.14 -2.30 -4.66
CA GLU A 58 -4.70 -3.05 -3.55
C GLU A 58 -6.23 -2.93 -3.38
N ARG A 59 -6.91 -1.97 -4.01
CA ARG A 59 -8.33 -1.63 -3.80
C ARG A 59 -9.24 -2.85 -3.88
N ALA A 60 -10.00 -3.11 -2.81
CA ALA A 60 -11.03 -4.16 -2.75
C ALA A 60 -12.42 -3.62 -3.09
N ALA A 61 -12.85 -3.79 -4.35
CA ALA A 61 -14.19 -3.42 -4.80
C ALA A 61 -15.25 -4.43 -4.31
N THR A 62 -16.45 -3.94 -3.98
CA THR A 62 -17.53 -4.73 -3.37
C THR A 62 -18.70 -4.94 -4.32
N PHE A 63 -19.18 -6.17 -4.45
CA PHE A 63 -20.28 -6.56 -5.33
C PHE A 63 -21.32 -7.42 -4.61
N ARG A 64 -22.59 -7.30 -4.99
CA ARG A 64 -23.65 -8.23 -4.57
C ARG A 64 -24.49 -8.58 -5.78
N ASN A 65 -24.58 -9.87 -6.10
CA ASN A 65 -25.28 -10.36 -7.31
C ASN A 65 -24.79 -9.67 -8.60
N GLY A 66 -23.48 -9.43 -8.71
CA GLY A 66 -22.85 -8.77 -9.86
C GLY A 66 -23.03 -7.24 -9.94
N ALA A 67 -23.74 -6.61 -9.01
CA ALA A 67 -23.87 -5.15 -8.94
C ALA A 67 -22.93 -4.56 -7.87
N PRO A 68 -22.24 -3.43 -8.12
CA PRO A 68 -21.47 -2.73 -7.10
C PRO A 68 -22.36 -2.37 -5.90
N VAL A 69 -21.88 -2.63 -4.68
CA VAL A 69 -22.63 -2.38 -3.44
C VAL A 69 -21.79 -1.58 -2.46
N GLU A 70 -22.42 -0.65 -1.77
CA GLU A 70 -21.80 0.11 -0.68
C GLU A 70 -22.10 -0.56 0.66
N LEU A 71 -21.10 -0.59 1.54
CA LEU A 71 -21.24 -1.10 2.89
C LEU A 71 -21.13 0.06 3.86
N SER A 72 -22.18 0.29 4.66
CA SER A 72 -22.20 1.34 5.69
C SER A 72 -21.49 0.93 6.97
N THR A 73 -21.52 -0.37 7.28
CA THR A 73 -20.73 -0.99 8.34
C THR A 73 -20.17 -2.33 7.87
N TYR A 74 -18.95 -2.63 8.27
CA TYR A 74 -18.33 -3.93 8.01
C TYR A 74 -17.16 -4.20 8.97
N LEU A 75 -16.97 -5.49 9.27
CA LEU A 75 -15.80 -6.00 9.97
C LEU A 75 -14.82 -6.61 8.96
N ILE A 76 -13.54 -6.34 9.13
CA ILE A 76 -12.47 -6.85 8.29
C ILE A 76 -11.29 -7.30 9.13
N GLU A 77 -10.57 -8.30 8.62
CA GLU A 77 -9.27 -8.69 9.12
C GLU A 77 -8.20 -8.14 8.18
N TYR A 78 -7.13 -7.57 8.73
CA TYR A 78 -6.02 -7.01 7.96
C TYR A 78 -4.68 -7.24 8.66
N ALA A 79 -3.61 -7.20 7.90
CA ALA A 79 -2.25 -7.22 8.39
C ALA A 79 -1.75 -5.79 8.58
N HIS A 80 -1.45 -5.42 9.83
CA HIS A 80 -0.88 -4.15 10.20
C HIS A 80 0.65 -4.24 10.20
N PRO A 81 1.37 -3.38 9.45
CA PRO A 81 2.83 -3.38 9.46
C PRO A 81 3.38 -2.60 10.67
N GLU A 82 4.37 -3.17 11.33
CA GLU A 82 5.31 -2.44 12.19
C GLU A 82 6.68 -2.46 11.51
N TYR A 83 7.27 -1.27 11.36
CA TYR A 83 8.51 -1.09 10.60
C TYR A 83 9.73 -1.06 11.52
N ASP A 84 10.79 -1.76 11.13
CA ASP A 84 12.11 -1.67 11.75
C ASP A 84 13.06 -0.90 10.84
N ILE A 85 13.54 0.25 11.31
CA ILE A 85 14.42 1.15 10.53
C ILE A 85 15.73 0.44 10.18
N GLU A 86 16.32 -0.31 11.11
CA GLU A 86 17.59 -0.99 10.85
C GLU A 86 17.37 -2.13 9.85
N GLY A 87 16.28 -2.88 9.97
CA GLY A 87 15.84 -3.84 8.95
C GLY A 87 15.66 -3.22 7.57
N LEU A 88 15.00 -2.05 7.47
CA LEU A 88 14.80 -1.34 6.20
C LEU A 88 16.11 -0.83 5.58
N ARG A 89 17.07 -0.36 6.39
CA ARG A 89 18.40 0.07 5.92
C ARG A 89 19.24 -1.09 5.39
N ASN A 90 19.07 -2.28 5.96
CA ASN A 90 19.80 -3.49 5.58
C ASN A 90 19.06 -4.34 4.55
N ALA A 91 17.87 -3.91 4.11
CA ALA A 91 17.06 -4.64 3.16
C ALA A 91 17.80 -4.84 1.83
N SER A 92 17.61 -6.02 1.23
CA SER A 92 18.17 -6.36 -0.08
C SER A 92 17.88 -5.29 -1.14
N GLU A 93 18.91 -4.80 -1.82
CA GLU A 93 18.75 -3.93 -3.00
C GLU A 93 18.37 -4.68 -4.27
N ASN A 94 18.33 -6.03 -4.22
CA ASN A 94 17.89 -6.86 -5.34
C ASN A 94 16.37 -6.80 -5.47
N ILE A 95 15.89 -5.84 -6.26
CA ILE A 95 14.49 -5.64 -6.61
C ILE A 95 14.17 -6.50 -7.83
N SER A 96 13.03 -7.20 -7.79
CA SER A 96 12.53 -7.96 -8.97
C SER A 96 12.22 -7.02 -10.13
N ASP A 97 12.52 -7.45 -11.36
CA ASP A 97 12.22 -6.72 -12.60
C ASP A 97 10.76 -6.24 -12.67
N ASP A 98 9.81 -7.06 -12.19
CA ASP A 98 8.40 -6.71 -12.16
C ASP A 98 8.14 -5.49 -11.26
N ILE A 99 8.75 -5.46 -10.07
CA ILE A 99 8.56 -4.36 -9.11
C ILE A 99 9.15 -3.07 -9.69
N GLU A 100 10.36 -3.15 -10.26
CA GLU A 100 10.97 -1.99 -10.91
C GLU A 100 10.07 -1.50 -12.05
N TYR A 101 9.64 -2.39 -12.94
CA TYR A 101 8.78 -2.05 -14.06
C TYR A 101 7.45 -1.42 -13.65
N TYR A 102 6.82 -1.88 -12.56
CA TYR A 102 5.50 -1.42 -12.11
C TYR A 102 5.51 -0.19 -11.21
N TYR A 103 6.63 0.16 -10.56
CA TYR A 103 6.65 1.24 -9.55
C TYR A 103 7.67 2.36 -9.81
N THR A 104 8.53 2.27 -10.82
CA THR A 104 9.55 3.31 -11.11
C THR A 104 9.32 4.05 -12.43
N GLN A 105 8.10 4.00 -12.99
CA GLN A 105 7.83 4.66 -14.26
C GLN A 105 7.87 6.18 -14.11
N LEU A 106 8.53 6.80 -15.07
CA LEU A 106 8.71 8.24 -15.15
C LEU A 106 8.11 8.74 -16.47
N PRO A 107 7.34 9.84 -16.46
CA PRO A 107 6.96 10.52 -17.70
C PRO A 107 8.19 10.89 -18.55
N GLU A 108 8.01 10.95 -19.87
CA GLU A 108 9.09 11.34 -20.80
C GLU A 108 9.53 12.80 -20.57
N ASP A 109 8.59 13.68 -20.21
CA ASP A 109 8.79 15.13 -20.13
C ASP A 109 9.19 15.65 -18.72
N ILE A 110 9.87 14.83 -17.91
CA ILE A 110 10.36 15.30 -16.61
C ILE A 110 11.47 16.34 -16.80
N PRO A 111 11.36 17.55 -16.20
CA PRO A 111 12.41 18.57 -16.30
C PRO A 111 13.75 18.11 -15.72
N ASP A 112 14.85 18.48 -16.37
CA ASP A 112 16.21 18.10 -15.95
C ASP A 112 16.51 18.47 -14.49
N ARG A 113 16.05 19.63 -14.04
CA ARG A 113 16.19 20.10 -12.65
C ARG A 113 15.68 19.08 -11.62
N VAL A 114 14.63 18.31 -11.94
CA VAL A 114 14.10 17.28 -11.03
C VAL A 114 15.07 16.11 -10.91
N ARG A 115 15.71 15.71 -12.01
CA ARG A 115 16.73 14.65 -12.03
C ARG A 115 17.98 15.08 -11.28
N GLU A 116 18.47 16.28 -11.56
CA GLU A 116 19.63 16.86 -10.89
C GLU A 116 19.42 16.94 -9.37
N LEU A 117 18.26 17.46 -8.95
CA LEU A 117 17.91 17.54 -7.53
C LEU A 117 17.80 16.16 -6.88
N ALA A 118 17.21 15.18 -7.56
CA ALA A 118 17.11 13.82 -7.02
C ALA A 118 18.51 13.21 -6.79
N VAL A 119 19.47 13.44 -7.71
CA VAL A 119 20.87 13.00 -7.54
C VAL A 119 21.53 13.74 -6.38
N GLU A 120 21.44 15.07 -6.34
CA GLU A 120 22.01 15.91 -5.28
C GLU A 120 21.52 15.47 -3.88
N LEU A 121 20.23 15.16 -3.73
CA LEU A 121 19.67 14.75 -2.45
C LEU A 121 20.11 13.35 -2.01
N THR A 122 20.50 12.48 -2.95
CA THR A 122 20.68 11.04 -2.67
C THR A 122 22.11 10.54 -2.82
N GLU A 123 23.02 11.34 -3.39
CA GLU A 123 24.40 10.93 -3.72
C GLU A 123 25.21 10.45 -2.51
N ASP A 124 25.01 11.07 -1.34
CA ASP A 124 25.71 10.74 -0.10
C ASP A 124 25.10 9.54 0.66
N GLN A 125 23.97 8.99 0.18
CA GLN A 125 23.24 7.92 0.85
C GLN A 125 23.55 6.54 0.28
N THR A 126 23.84 5.59 1.16
CA THR A 126 24.34 4.25 0.80
C THR A 126 23.29 3.16 0.72
N ASN A 127 22.05 3.43 1.15
CA ASN A 127 20.94 2.48 1.12
C ASN A 127 19.64 3.16 0.67
N GLN A 128 18.69 2.36 0.17
CA GLN A 128 17.43 2.85 -0.39
C GLN A 128 16.56 3.60 0.63
N TYR A 129 16.55 3.17 1.90
CA TYR A 129 15.78 3.82 2.95
C TYR A 129 16.26 5.25 3.21
N ASP A 130 17.57 5.45 3.41
CA ASP A 130 18.11 6.78 3.68
C ASP A 130 18.02 7.70 2.45
N ARG A 131 18.09 7.15 1.21
CA ARG A 131 17.79 7.90 -0.03
C ARG A 131 16.35 8.42 -0.04
N ALA A 132 15.37 7.56 0.25
CA ALA A 132 13.97 7.97 0.31
C ALA A 132 13.75 9.01 1.43
N LYS A 133 14.43 8.85 2.57
CA LYS A 133 14.33 9.78 3.69
C LYS A 133 14.91 11.16 3.37
N ALA A 134 16.02 11.23 2.63
CA ALA A 134 16.58 12.51 2.18
C ALA A 134 15.62 13.28 1.26
N ILE A 135 14.92 12.57 0.35
CA ILE A 135 13.88 13.15 -0.50
C ILE A 135 12.70 13.64 0.35
N GLU A 136 12.21 12.84 1.30
CA GLU A 136 11.11 13.23 2.19
C GLU A 136 11.45 14.51 2.98
N GLN A 137 12.66 14.59 3.53
CA GLN A 137 13.13 15.75 4.30
C GLN A 137 13.16 17.04 3.48
N TYR A 138 13.40 16.96 2.18
CA TYR A 138 13.37 18.14 1.30
C TYR A 138 11.97 18.77 1.18
N PHE A 139 10.90 17.98 1.33
CA PHE A 139 9.51 18.42 1.17
C PHE A 139 8.80 18.79 2.48
N GLN A 140 9.48 18.70 3.63
CA GLN A 140 8.96 19.14 4.94
C GLN A 140 9.06 20.66 5.10
#